data_AF-A0A1F7BFK9-F1
#
_entry.id   AF-A0A1F7BFK9-F1
#
_cell.length_a   1.000
_cell.length_b   1.000
_cell.length_c   1.000
_cell.angle_alpha   90.00
_cell.angle_beta   90.00
_cell.angle_gamma   90.00
#
_symmetry.space_group_name_H-M   'P 1'
#
loop_
_entity.id
_entity.type
_entity.pdbx_description
1 polymer ?
#
loop_
_entity_poly.entity_id
_entity_poly.type
_entity_poly.pdbx_seq_one_letter_code
_entity_poly.pdbx_strand_id
1 'polypeptide(L)'
;MENISDTIVQDIVAEEQQNGQEVTVDQFTNNVEAKAEERVEEMKELFGSQIDVVAGQVIDNAKSYGESRREVLDGSAFVGDAHAIGAAAYTNMADRTVTYDTSAMDYGSQHDAYWGRVEKHEAIHQKDQAGVYNATTVAYVDQSGVFVETKVDALVEWQPSSKANIPSDLTPEYNQHVEDGDAVAEVAGKDAVEEALKTGDMVGLQQEIIRKQLPAILKAAGVKAPEDEYAMAG
;
A
#
# COMPACT_ATOMS: atom_id res chain seq x y z
N MET A 1 -0.21 18.12 -29.94
CA MET A 1 1.15 18.67 -29.93
C MET A 1 1.50 18.77 -28.47
N GLU A 2 2.44 17.94 -28.00
CA GLU A 2 3.03 18.12 -26.66
C GLU A 2 3.74 19.47 -26.62
N ASN A 3 3.60 20.18 -25.50
CA ASN A 3 4.28 21.45 -25.31
C ASN A 3 5.76 21.17 -24.99
N ILE A 4 6.69 21.93 -25.58
CA ILE A 4 8.13 21.75 -25.37
C ILE A 4 8.48 21.82 -23.87
N SER A 5 7.76 22.64 -23.10
CA SER A 5 7.96 22.73 -21.65
C SER A 5 7.60 21.43 -20.92
N ASP A 6 6.59 20.69 -21.38
CA ASP A 6 6.21 19.40 -20.81
C ASP A 6 7.28 18.35 -21.11
N THR A 7 7.77 18.32 -22.36
CA THR A 7 8.86 17.41 -22.78
C THR A 7 10.12 17.61 -21.94
N ILE A 8 10.51 18.86 -21.67
CA ILE A 8 11.69 19.15 -20.84
C ILE A 8 11.51 18.61 -19.42
N VAL A 9 10.35 18.81 -18.79
CA VAL A 9 10.12 18.31 -17.42
C VAL A 9 10.03 16.78 -17.41
N GLN A 10 9.40 16.17 -18.41
CA GLN A 10 9.35 14.72 -18.56
C GLN A 10 10.75 14.10 -18.71
N ASP A 11 11.63 14.72 -19.49
CA ASP A 11 13.02 14.28 -19.64
C ASP A 11 13.77 14.37 -18.29
N ILE A 12 13.58 15.46 -17.54
CA ILE A 12 14.19 15.63 -16.21
C ILE A 12 13.71 14.56 -15.22
N VAL A 13 12.41 14.24 -15.23
CA VAL A 13 11.84 13.16 -14.40
C VAL A 13 12.49 11.82 -14.77
N ALA A 14 12.59 11.52 -16.07
CA ALA A 14 13.21 10.28 -16.55
C ALA A 14 14.70 10.19 -16.17
N GLU A 15 15.44 11.30 -16.22
CA GLU A 15 16.83 11.37 -15.74
C GLU A 15 16.93 11.12 -14.24
N GLU A 16 16.02 11.67 -13.44
CA GLU A 16 16.00 11.45 -11.99
C GLU A 16 15.66 10.00 -11.63
N GLN A 17 14.72 9.37 -12.34
CA GLN A 17 14.43 7.93 -12.20
C GLN A 17 15.66 7.07 -12.52
N GLN A 18 16.48 7.46 -13.51
CA GLN A 18 17.69 6.72 -13.91
C GLN A 18 18.86 6.85 -12.94
N ASN A 19 18.88 7.89 -12.09
CA ASN A 19 19.93 8.07 -11.08
C ASN A 19 19.94 6.94 -10.03
N GLY A 20 18.82 6.21 -9.89
CA GLY A 20 18.72 4.98 -9.10
C GLY A 20 18.96 5.15 -7.60
N GLN A 21 18.93 6.40 -7.10
CA GLN A 21 19.06 6.70 -5.68
C GLN A 21 17.68 6.66 -5.03
N GLU A 22 17.59 5.93 -3.92
CA GLU A 22 16.41 5.98 -3.07
C GLU A 22 16.36 7.35 -2.37
N VAL A 23 15.30 8.10 -2.62
CA VAL A 23 15.07 9.45 -2.10
C VAL A 23 13.62 9.60 -1.70
N THR A 24 13.28 10.57 -0.86
CA THR A 24 11.88 10.84 -0.54
C THR A 24 11.14 11.45 -1.73
N VAL A 25 9.81 11.35 -1.77
CA VAL A 25 8.94 12.02 -2.75
C VAL A 25 9.22 13.53 -2.77
N ASP A 26 9.36 14.15 -1.60
CA ASP A 26 9.74 15.56 -1.49
C ASP A 26 11.12 15.85 -2.09
N GLN A 27 12.11 15.00 -1.82
CA GLN A 27 13.45 15.19 -2.36
C GLN A 27 13.46 15.00 -3.89
N PHE A 28 12.77 13.98 -4.40
CA PHE A 28 12.65 13.73 -5.83
C PHE A 28 12.04 14.94 -6.56
N THR A 29 10.90 15.44 -6.05
CA THR A 29 10.21 16.58 -6.65
C THR A 29 11.05 17.87 -6.59
N ASN A 30 11.76 18.10 -5.48
CA ASN A 30 12.70 19.22 -5.36
C ASN A 30 13.88 19.10 -6.34
N ASN A 31 14.39 17.88 -6.59
CA ASN A 31 15.46 17.65 -7.56
C ASN A 31 14.98 17.95 -8.99
N VAL A 32 13.74 17.59 -9.33
CA VAL A 32 13.13 17.94 -10.62
C VAL A 32 13.00 19.45 -10.78
N GLU A 33 12.53 20.16 -9.74
CA GLU A 33 12.44 21.63 -9.75
C GLU A 33 13.82 22.28 -9.94
N ALA A 34 14.84 21.84 -9.20
CA ALA A 34 16.20 22.37 -9.29
C ALA A 34 16.82 22.14 -10.68
N LYS A 35 16.70 20.93 -11.24
CA LYS A 35 17.18 20.64 -12.61
C LYS A 35 16.44 21.44 -13.67
N ALA A 36 15.15 21.71 -13.48
CA ALA A 36 14.39 22.56 -14.38
C ALA A 36 14.90 24.00 -14.35
N GLU A 37 15.26 24.53 -13.17
CA GLU A 37 15.93 25.83 -13.02
C GLU A 37 17.28 25.87 -13.76
N GLU A 38 18.14 24.87 -13.54
CA GLU A 38 19.43 24.76 -14.24
C GLU A 38 19.25 24.72 -15.76
N ARG A 39 18.33 23.89 -16.26
CA ARG A 39 18.04 23.78 -17.70
C ARG A 39 17.54 25.09 -18.30
N VAL A 40 16.73 25.83 -17.55
CA VAL A 40 16.23 27.15 -17.96
C VAL A 40 17.36 28.17 -18.03
N GLU A 41 18.30 28.16 -17.08
CA GLU A 41 19.48 29.03 -17.12
C GLU A 41 20.33 28.76 -18.35
N GLU A 42 20.63 27.48 -18.65
CA GLU A 42 21.37 27.08 -19.86
C GLU A 42 20.69 27.58 -21.15
N MET A 43 19.37 27.41 -21.25
CA MET A 43 18.61 27.88 -22.42
C MET A 43 18.69 29.41 -22.56
N LYS A 44 18.64 30.16 -21.46
CA LYS A 44 18.73 31.63 -21.48
C LYS A 44 20.11 32.10 -21.92
N GLU A 45 21.18 31.41 -21.53
CA GLU A 45 22.53 31.72 -21.99
C GLU A 45 22.69 31.52 -23.51
N LEU A 46 22.07 30.47 -24.06
CA LEU A 46 22.17 30.12 -25.48
C LEU A 46 21.29 30.98 -26.38
N PHE A 47 20.06 31.28 -25.95
CA PHE A 47 19.03 31.89 -26.80
C PHE A 47 18.59 33.29 -26.35
N GLY A 48 19.08 33.77 -25.20
CA GLY A 48 18.71 35.06 -24.64
C GLY A 48 17.22 35.14 -24.28
N SER A 49 16.66 36.35 -24.30
CA SER A 49 15.25 36.59 -23.91
C SER A 49 14.21 36.00 -24.87
N GLN A 50 14.62 35.39 -25.98
CA GLN A 50 13.69 34.79 -26.94
C GLN A 50 12.98 33.55 -26.37
N ILE A 51 13.53 32.94 -25.31
CA ILE A 51 12.98 31.75 -24.67
C ILE A 51 12.29 32.02 -23.33
N ASP A 52 12.13 33.28 -22.91
CA ASP A 52 11.57 33.64 -21.60
C ASP A 52 10.18 33.02 -21.33
N VAL A 53 9.33 32.92 -22.36
CA VAL A 53 8.00 32.29 -22.24
C VAL A 53 8.13 30.79 -21.97
N VAL A 54 8.97 30.10 -22.75
CA VAL A 54 9.19 28.65 -22.58
C VAL A 54 9.88 28.36 -21.25
N ALA A 55 10.85 29.18 -20.87
CA ALA A 55 11.52 29.11 -19.58
C ALA A 55 10.54 29.24 -18.41
N GLY A 56 9.65 30.24 -18.44
CA GLY A 56 8.60 30.38 -17.42
C GLY A 56 7.71 29.14 -17.34
N GLN A 57 7.28 28.63 -18.49
CA GLN A 57 6.45 27.42 -18.56
C GLN A 57 7.14 26.17 -18.01
N VAL A 58 8.44 25.99 -18.24
CA VAL A 58 9.21 24.87 -17.68
C VAL A 58 9.20 24.90 -16.15
N ILE A 59 9.45 26.07 -15.55
CA ILE A 59 9.43 26.21 -14.09
C ILE A 59 8.03 25.99 -13.51
N ASP A 60 7.01 26.58 -14.14
CA ASP A 60 5.62 26.40 -13.70
C ASP A 60 5.18 24.93 -13.81
N ASN A 61 5.59 24.24 -14.87
CA ASN A 61 5.31 22.82 -15.06
C ASN A 61 6.04 21.93 -14.04
N ALA A 62 7.31 22.23 -13.71
CA ALA A 62 8.06 21.48 -12.71
C ALA A 62 7.44 21.61 -11.32
N LYS A 63 7.00 22.82 -10.94
CA LYS A 63 6.28 23.06 -9.68
C LYS A 63 4.93 22.36 -9.66
N SER A 64 4.15 22.49 -10.73
CA SER A 64 2.85 21.82 -10.85
C SER A 64 2.99 20.30 -10.76
N TYR A 65 4.03 19.74 -11.39
CA TYR A 65 4.39 18.33 -11.25
C TYR A 65 4.67 17.98 -9.77
N GLY A 66 5.54 18.73 -9.08
CA GLY A 66 5.85 18.51 -7.68
C GLY A 66 4.61 18.56 -6.77
N GLU A 67 3.76 19.57 -6.95
CA GLU A 67 2.49 19.70 -6.22
C GLU A 67 1.56 18.52 -6.47
N SER A 68 1.37 18.11 -7.72
CA SER A 68 0.50 16.96 -8.04
C SER A 68 0.99 15.65 -7.43
N ARG A 69 2.32 15.42 -7.38
CA ARG A 69 2.88 14.21 -6.78
C ARG A 69 2.69 14.20 -5.26
N ARG A 70 2.89 15.34 -4.60
CA ARG A 70 2.65 15.50 -3.15
C ARG A 70 1.17 15.49 -2.75
N GLU A 71 0.26 15.75 -3.69
CA GLU A 71 -1.19 15.58 -3.47
C GLU A 71 -1.58 14.10 -3.42
N VAL A 72 -0.89 13.25 -4.19
CA VAL A 72 -1.19 11.82 -4.31
C VAL A 72 -0.40 10.97 -3.32
N LEU A 73 0.87 11.32 -3.07
CA LEU A 73 1.81 10.54 -2.28
C LEU A 73 2.28 11.33 -1.05
N ASP A 74 2.51 10.63 0.06
CA ASP A 74 3.16 11.22 1.25
C ASP A 74 4.58 11.70 0.89
N GLY A 75 4.85 12.99 1.05
CA GLY A 75 6.14 13.62 0.78
C GLY A 75 7.32 12.99 1.52
N SER A 76 7.05 12.36 2.67
CA SER A 76 8.05 11.67 3.50
C SER A 76 8.32 10.22 3.10
N ALA A 77 7.48 9.64 2.24
CA ALA A 77 7.71 8.30 1.70
C ALA A 77 8.87 8.30 0.70
N PHE A 78 9.47 7.14 0.52
CA PHE A 78 10.61 6.93 -0.38
C PHE A 78 10.14 6.50 -1.78
N VAL A 79 10.99 6.79 -2.75
CA VAL A 79 10.89 6.36 -4.14
C VAL A 79 12.14 5.56 -4.44
N GLY A 80 11.98 4.33 -4.90
CA GLY A 80 13.07 3.38 -5.13
C GLY A 80 12.68 2.22 -6.03
N ASP A 81 13.47 1.14 -6.02
CA ASP A 81 13.25 -0.04 -6.86
C ASP A 81 12.33 -1.06 -6.18
N ALA A 82 11.08 -0.67 -5.93
CA ALA A 82 10.07 -1.60 -5.40
C ALA A 82 9.73 -2.69 -6.42
N HIS A 83 9.87 -2.42 -7.72
CA HIS A 83 9.65 -3.42 -8.75
C HIS A 83 10.67 -4.59 -8.69
N ALA A 84 11.90 -4.39 -8.18
CA ALA A 84 12.84 -5.48 -7.94
C ALA A 84 12.33 -6.55 -6.95
N ILE A 85 11.40 -6.19 -6.07
CA ILE A 85 10.70 -7.15 -5.18
C ILE A 85 9.31 -7.53 -5.70
N GLY A 86 8.95 -7.11 -6.91
CA GLY A 86 7.69 -7.43 -7.56
C GLY A 86 6.48 -6.67 -7.03
N ALA A 87 6.68 -5.51 -6.39
CA ALA A 87 5.62 -4.71 -5.78
C ALA A 87 5.57 -3.28 -6.36
N ALA A 88 4.37 -2.68 -6.36
CA ALA A 88 4.21 -1.26 -6.71
C ALA A 88 4.68 -0.33 -5.58
N ALA A 89 4.55 -0.80 -4.34
CA ALA A 89 5.10 -0.19 -3.14
C ALA A 89 5.25 -1.28 -2.06
N TYR A 90 6.00 -0.97 -1.00
CA TYR A 90 6.03 -1.79 0.20
C TYR A 90 6.25 -0.95 1.45
N THR A 91 5.69 -1.43 2.56
CA THR A 91 5.93 -0.90 3.90
C THR A 91 6.94 -1.78 4.65
N ASN A 92 8.08 -1.23 5.04
CA ASN A 92 8.98 -1.89 5.97
C ASN A 92 8.39 -1.82 7.39
N MET A 93 7.88 -2.95 7.88
CA MET A 93 7.18 -2.99 9.16
C MET A 93 8.06 -2.70 10.39
N ALA A 94 9.39 -2.79 10.26
CA ALA A 94 10.31 -2.53 11.37
C ALA A 94 10.47 -1.04 11.68
N ASP A 95 10.54 -0.20 10.64
CA ASP A 95 10.76 1.24 10.75
C ASP A 95 9.58 2.09 10.22
N ARG A 96 8.54 1.43 9.68
CA ARG A 96 7.33 2.03 9.12
C ARG A 96 7.59 2.93 7.91
N THR A 97 8.71 2.75 7.23
CA THR A 97 8.99 3.45 5.98
C THR A 97 8.20 2.82 4.84
N VAL A 98 7.67 3.67 3.95
CA VAL A 98 6.99 3.25 2.72
C VAL A 98 7.91 3.59 1.56
N THR A 99 8.10 2.64 0.65
CA THR A 99 8.86 2.84 -0.59
C THR A 99 7.97 2.54 -1.78
N TYR A 100 7.76 3.53 -2.65
CA TYR A 100 7.07 3.39 -3.92
C TYR A 100 8.07 3.06 -5.03
N ASP A 101 7.60 2.35 -6.05
CA ASP A 101 8.37 2.19 -7.28
C ASP A 101 8.63 3.54 -7.96
N THR A 102 9.77 3.67 -8.65
CA THR A 102 10.10 4.89 -9.41
C THR A 102 9.02 5.33 -10.40
N SER A 103 8.21 4.40 -10.93
CA SER A 103 7.07 4.72 -11.81
C SER A 103 5.94 5.50 -11.11
N ALA A 104 5.93 5.57 -9.77
CA ALA A 104 5.05 6.48 -9.02
C ALA A 104 5.35 7.96 -9.31
N MET A 105 6.56 8.25 -9.80
CA MET A 105 7.02 9.57 -10.17
C MET A 105 6.90 9.86 -11.67
N ASP A 106 6.28 8.98 -12.47
CA ASP A 106 6.10 9.21 -13.90
C ASP A 106 5.42 10.56 -14.18
N TYR A 107 5.75 11.20 -15.30
CA TYR A 107 5.12 12.48 -15.65
C TYR A 107 3.68 12.28 -16.16
N GLY A 108 2.74 13.07 -15.65
CA GLY A 108 1.33 13.07 -16.06
C GLY A 108 0.37 12.33 -15.11
N SER A 109 -0.92 12.71 -15.15
CA SER A 109 -1.91 12.29 -14.15
C SER A 109 -2.63 10.97 -14.44
N GLN A 110 -2.28 10.27 -15.52
CA GLN A 110 -3.02 9.08 -15.98
C GLN A 110 -3.08 7.94 -14.94
N HIS A 111 -2.20 7.95 -13.93
CA HIS A 111 -2.12 6.91 -12.90
C HIS A 111 -2.35 7.45 -11.48
N ASP A 112 -2.71 8.72 -11.30
CA ASP A 112 -2.87 9.32 -9.96
C ASP A 112 -3.93 8.59 -9.12
N ALA A 113 -5.03 8.17 -9.75
CA ALA A 113 -6.06 7.41 -9.07
C ALA A 113 -5.55 6.03 -8.60
N TYR A 114 -4.65 5.40 -9.37
CA TYR A 114 -4.03 4.12 -9.00
C TYR A 114 -3.05 4.33 -7.85
N TRP A 115 -2.14 5.29 -7.97
CA TRP A 115 -1.16 5.59 -6.92
C TRP A 115 -1.79 6.07 -5.62
N GLY A 116 -2.91 6.81 -5.68
CA GLY A 116 -3.69 7.17 -4.50
C GLY A 116 -4.44 5.99 -3.85
N ARG A 117 -4.58 4.84 -4.53
CA ARG A 117 -5.02 3.58 -3.89
C ARG A 117 -3.85 2.83 -3.29
N VAL A 118 -2.71 2.78 -3.97
CA VAL A 118 -1.46 2.22 -3.43
C VAL A 118 -1.05 2.94 -2.15
N GLU A 119 -1.13 4.28 -2.10
CA GLU A 119 -0.86 5.06 -0.87
C GLU A 119 -1.75 4.62 0.29
N LYS A 120 -3.06 4.44 0.04
CA LYS A 120 -4.00 4.00 1.07
C LYS A 120 -3.75 2.56 1.50
N HIS A 121 -3.33 1.70 0.57
CA HIS A 121 -2.94 0.32 0.85
C HIS A 121 -1.76 0.29 1.81
N GLU A 122 -0.68 1.00 1.48
CA GLU A 122 0.52 1.08 2.33
C GLU A 122 0.25 1.80 3.65
N ALA A 123 -0.61 2.82 3.67
CA ALA A 123 -0.98 3.51 4.90
C ALA A 123 -1.65 2.57 5.92
N ILE A 124 -2.39 1.56 5.48
CA ILE A 124 -2.99 0.54 6.35
C ILE A 124 -1.89 -0.34 6.96
N HIS A 125 -0.94 -0.84 6.16
CA HIS A 125 0.22 -1.56 6.69
C HIS A 125 1.00 -0.72 7.71
N GLN A 126 1.24 0.55 7.38
CA GLN A 126 2.02 1.47 8.19
C GLN A 126 1.34 1.81 9.52
N LYS A 127 0.03 2.10 9.51
CA LYS A 127 -0.68 2.75 10.63
C LYS A 127 -1.63 1.82 11.37
N ASP A 128 -2.19 0.82 10.70
CA ASP A 128 -3.28 0.00 11.21
C ASP A 128 -2.89 -1.45 11.50
N GLN A 129 -1.62 -1.81 11.28
CA GLN A 129 -1.12 -3.17 11.49
C GLN A 129 0.09 -3.22 12.42
N ALA A 130 0.20 -4.30 13.18
CA ALA A 130 1.32 -4.56 14.06
C ALA A 130 2.58 -4.91 13.27
N GLY A 131 3.75 -4.51 13.78
CA GLY A 131 5.03 -4.87 13.16
C GLY A 131 5.45 -6.32 13.43
N VAL A 132 4.84 -6.97 14.42
CA VAL A 132 5.12 -8.36 14.82
C VAL A 132 3.82 -9.02 15.27
N TYR A 133 3.66 -10.29 14.93
CA TYR A 133 2.52 -11.12 15.31
C TYR A 133 2.96 -12.25 16.24
N ASN A 134 2.13 -12.59 17.23
CA ASN A 134 2.42 -13.63 18.21
C ASN A 134 2.14 -15.07 17.72
N ALA A 135 1.59 -15.22 16.51
CA ALA A 135 1.46 -16.46 15.76
C ALA A 135 1.55 -16.17 14.26
N THR A 136 1.80 -17.21 13.45
CA THR A 136 1.98 -17.09 11.98
C THR A 136 0.84 -17.68 11.17
N THR A 137 -0.11 -18.35 11.84
CA THR A 137 -1.28 -18.98 11.21
C THR A 137 -2.48 -18.90 12.14
N VAL A 138 -3.66 -18.88 11.56
CA VAL A 138 -4.93 -19.13 12.25
C VAL A 138 -5.64 -20.31 11.58
N ALA A 139 -6.31 -21.13 12.38
CA ALA A 139 -7.00 -22.32 11.93
C ALA A 139 -8.48 -22.24 12.27
N TYR A 140 -9.32 -22.68 11.33
CA TYR A 140 -10.77 -22.71 11.45
C TYR A 140 -11.37 -23.89 10.69
N VAL A 141 -12.65 -24.15 10.93
CA VAL A 141 -13.45 -25.09 10.14
C VAL A 141 -14.30 -24.30 9.15
N ASP A 142 -14.17 -24.56 7.85
CA ASP A 142 -14.96 -23.86 6.84
C ASP A 142 -16.45 -24.28 6.85
N GLN A 143 -17.26 -23.66 5.99
CA GLN A 143 -18.69 -23.99 5.85
C GLN A 143 -18.95 -25.46 5.45
N SER A 144 -17.97 -26.12 4.82
CA SER A 144 -18.07 -27.52 4.41
C SER A 144 -17.71 -28.51 5.54
N GLY A 145 -17.22 -28.00 6.67
CA GLY A 145 -16.77 -28.82 7.79
C GLY A 145 -15.31 -29.26 7.66
N VAL A 146 -14.55 -28.70 6.71
CA VAL A 146 -13.14 -29.01 6.49
C VAL A 146 -12.27 -28.09 7.35
N PHE A 147 -11.23 -28.65 7.95
CA PHE A 147 -10.22 -27.89 8.68
C PHE A 147 -9.31 -27.14 7.70
N VAL A 148 -9.17 -25.83 7.89
CA VAL A 148 -8.40 -24.92 7.05
C VAL A 148 -7.42 -24.13 7.94
N GLU A 149 -6.20 -23.94 7.44
CA GLU A 149 -5.19 -23.06 8.05
C GLU A 149 -4.91 -21.90 7.09
N THR A 150 -5.05 -20.68 7.59
CA THR A 150 -4.73 -19.44 6.87
C THR A 150 -3.49 -18.81 7.48
N LYS A 151 -2.53 -18.42 6.63
CA LYS A 151 -1.32 -17.71 7.06
C LYS A 151 -1.65 -16.27 7.45
N VAL A 152 -0.98 -15.77 8.49
CA VAL A 152 -1.14 -14.38 8.93
C VAL A 152 -0.75 -13.40 7.84
N ASP A 153 0.28 -13.70 7.04
CA ASP A 153 0.68 -12.86 5.89
C ASP A 153 -0.49 -12.65 4.89
N ALA A 154 -1.35 -13.64 4.70
CA ALA A 154 -2.54 -13.48 3.85
C ALA A 154 -3.57 -12.54 4.48
N LEU A 155 -3.70 -12.54 5.82
CA LEU A 155 -4.57 -11.61 6.54
C LEU A 155 -4.02 -10.18 6.54
N VAL A 156 -2.69 -10.06 6.61
CA VAL A 156 -1.96 -8.79 6.50
C VAL A 156 -2.26 -8.13 5.15
N GLU A 157 -2.24 -8.88 4.04
CA GLU A 157 -2.58 -8.35 2.72
C GLU A 157 -4.10 -8.25 2.47
N TRP A 158 -4.94 -9.04 3.15
CA TRP A 158 -6.41 -8.98 3.04
C TRP A 158 -6.99 -7.61 3.42
N GLN A 159 -6.58 -7.08 4.58
CA GLN A 159 -7.16 -5.83 5.10
C GLN A 159 -6.99 -4.65 4.14
N PRO A 160 -5.79 -4.33 3.64
CA PRO A 160 -5.63 -3.24 2.69
C PRO A 160 -6.27 -3.56 1.33
N SER A 161 -6.16 -4.79 0.84
CA SER A 161 -6.78 -5.20 -0.43
C SER A 161 -8.30 -5.08 -0.44
N SER A 162 -8.95 -5.38 0.69
CA SER A 162 -10.42 -5.26 0.82
C SER A 162 -10.91 -3.83 1.07
N LYS A 163 -10.02 -2.87 1.39
CA LYS A 163 -10.38 -1.49 1.76
C LYS A 163 -9.93 -0.44 0.74
N ALA A 164 -8.73 -0.58 0.19
CA ALA A 164 -8.10 0.44 -0.64
C ALA A 164 -8.16 0.12 -2.14
N ASN A 165 -8.11 -1.16 -2.50
CA ASN A 165 -8.01 -1.60 -3.88
C ASN A 165 -9.37 -1.82 -4.54
N ILE A 166 -9.36 -1.88 -5.88
CA ILE A 166 -10.50 -2.31 -6.69
C ILE A 166 -10.16 -3.64 -7.40
N PRO A 167 -11.16 -4.47 -7.74
CA PRO A 167 -10.89 -5.81 -8.30
C PRO A 167 -10.02 -5.83 -9.55
N SER A 168 -10.04 -4.77 -10.38
CA SER A 168 -9.23 -4.68 -11.60
C SER A 168 -7.73 -4.54 -11.34
N ASP A 169 -7.34 -4.14 -10.14
CA ASP A 169 -5.93 -3.89 -9.79
C ASP A 169 -5.30 -5.11 -9.12
N LEU A 170 -6.11 -6.05 -8.65
CA LEU A 170 -5.63 -7.18 -7.85
C LEU A 170 -4.99 -8.24 -8.75
N THR A 171 -3.76 -8.62 -8.41
CA THR A 171 -3.15 -9.83 -8.96
C THR A 171 -3.91 -11.08 -8.47
N PRO A 172 -3.72 -12.26 -9.10
CA PRO A 172 -4.31 -13.49 -8.59
C PRO A 172 -3.97 -13.81 -7.13
N GLU A 173 -2.76 -13.48 -6.69
CA GLU A 173 -2.31 -13.65 -5.31
C GLU A 173 -3.11 -12.76 -4.34
N TYR A 174 -3.30 -11.49 -4.70
CA TYR A 174 -4.12 -10.57 -3.92
C TYR A 174 -5.60 -10.97 -3.85
N ASN A 175 -6.15 -11.53 -4.93
CA ASN A 175 -7.50 -12.10 -4.88
C ASN A 175 -7.58 -13.26 -3.88
N GLN A 176 -6.55 -14.11 -3.81
CA GLN A 176 -6.50 -15.19 -2.81
C GLN A 176 -6.44 -14.64 -1.38
N HIS A 177 -5.68 -13.58 -1.13
CA HIS A 177 -5.66 -12.92 0.18
C HIS A 177 -7.05 -12.38 0.57
N VAL A 178 -7.76 -11.79 -0.38
CA VAL A 178 -9.15 -11.33 -0.16
C VAL A 178 -10.05 -12.51 0.23
N GLU A 179 -10.02 -13.60 -0.53
CA GLU A 179 -10.80 -14.81 -0.26
C GLU A 179 -10.47 -15.44 1.10
N ASP A 180 -9.18 -15.62 1.40
CA ASP A 180 -8.71 -16.23 2.63
C ASP A 180 -9.12 -15.42 3.86
N GLY A 181 -8.95 -14.10 3.80
CA GLY A 181 -9.32 -13.22 4.91
C GLY A 181 -10.82 -13.06 5.08
N ASP A 182 -11.60 -13.05 4.00
CA ASP A 182 -13.07 -13.05 4.07
C ASP A 182 -13.59 -14.35 4.72
N ALA A 183 -12.97 -15.50 4.45
CA ALA A 183 -13.32 -16.77 5.08
C ALA A 183 -13.03 -16.75 6.60
N VAL A 184 -11.89 -16.19 7.02
CA VAL A 184 -11.60 -16.02 8.46
C VAL A 184 -12.56 -15.00 9.09
N ALA A 185 -12.85 -13.89 8.41
CA ALA A 185 -13.75 -12.85 8.88
C ALA A 185 -15.21 -13.33 8.98
N GLU A 186 -15.65 -14.28 8.15
CA GLU A 186 -16.96 -14.91 8.28
C GLU A 186 -17.10 -15.66 9.61
N VAL A 187 -16.03 -16.34 10.03
CA VAL A 187 -16.01 -17.10 11.28
C VAL A 187 -15.79 -16.21 12.49
N ALA A 188 -14.70 -15.43 12.48
CA ALA A 188 -14.26 -14.63 13.62
C ALA A 188 -14.99 -13.28 13.73
N GLY A 189 -15.56 -12.78 12.64
CA GLY A 189 -16.05 -11.41 12.51
C GLY A 189 -14.93 -10.46 12.04
N LYS A 190 -15.25 -9.58 11.08
CA LYS A 190 -14.30 -8.61 10.49
C LYS A 190 -13.56 -7.79 11.54
N ASP A 191 -14.27 -7.23 12.52
CA ASP A 191 -13.68 -6.40 13.57
C ASP A 191 -12.64 -7.16 14.42
N ALA A 192 -12.85 -8.46 14.66
CA ALA A 192 -11.92 -9.28 15.42
C ALA A 192 -10.62 -9.53 14.64
N VAL A 193 -10.72 -9.74 13.33
CA VAL A 193 -9.54 -9.91 12.47
C VAL A 193 -8.75 -8.60 12.39
N GLU A 194 -9.43 -7.47 12.17
CA GLU A 194 -8.78 -6.16 12.11
C GLU A 194 -8.12 -5.76 13.43
N GLU A 195 -8.76 -6.01 14.58
CA GLU A 195 -8.16 -5.73 15.88
C GLU A 195 -6.95 -6.63 16.16
N ALA A 196 -7.00 -7.90 15.77
CA ALA A 196 -5.85 -8.80 15.86
C ALA A 196 -4.70 -8.33 14.98
N LEU A 197 -4.98 -7.90 13.74
CA LEU A 197 -3.97 -7.36 12.82
C LEU A 197 -3.33 -6.09 13.40
N LYS A 198 -4.12 -5.23 14.02
CA LYS A 198 -3.66 -4.00 14.66
C LYS A 198 -2.80 -4.23 15.89
N THR A 199 -3.18 -5.18 16.74
CA THR A 199 -2.52 -5.44 18.03
C THR A 199 -1.39 -6.47 17.94
N GLY A 200 -1.38 -7.30 16.90
CA GLY A 200 -0.47 -8.43 16.75
C GLY A 200 -0.96 -9.70 17.46
N ASP A 201 -2.17 -9.71 18.03
CA ASP A 201 -2.69 -10.81 18.85
C ASP A 201 -3.45 -11.88 18.04
N MET A 202 -2.70 -12.65 17.26
CA MET A 202 -3.23 -13.77 16.47
C MET A 202 -3.64 -14.97 17.33
N VAL A 203 -3.03 -15.15 18.51
CA VAL A 203 -3.46 -16.16 19.49
C VAL A 203 -4.84 -15.82 20.06
N GLY A 204 -5.09 -14.55 20.38
CA GLY A 204 -6.42 -14.07 20.78
C GLY A 204 -7.47 -14.32 19.70
N LEU A 205 -7.14 -14.02 18.43
CA LEU A 205 -8.00 -14.34 17.29
C LEU A 205 -8.30 -15.85 17.19
N GLN A 206 -7.29 -16.71 17.35
CA GLN A 206 -7.47 -18.16 17.34
C GLN A 206 -8.41 -18.64 18.45
N GLN A 207 -8.32 -18.07 19.65
CA GLN A 207 -9.22 -18.40 20.76
C GLN A 207 -10.66 -17.98 20.44
N GLU A 208 -10.85 -16.82 19.81
CA GLU A 208 -12.18 -16.34 19.40
C GLU A 208 -12.81 -17.24 18.33
N ILE A 209 -12.03 -17.69 17.34
CA ILE A 209 -12.47 -18.67 16.34
C ILE A 209 -12.94 -19.97 17.03
N ILE A 210 -12.12 -20.51 17.94
CA ILE A 210 -12.46 -21.72 18.69
C ILE A 210 -13.76 -21.50 19.47
N ARG A 211 -13.88 -20.38 20.19
CA ARG A 211 -15.07 -20.04 20.98
C ARG A 211 -16.35 -20.03 20.13
N LYS A 212 -16.29 -19.47 18.92
CA LYS A 212 -17.44 -19.39 18.00
C LYS A 212 -17.80 -20.73 17.36
N GLN A 213 -16.80 -21.56 17.04
CA GLN A 213 -17.02 -22.83 16.33
C GLN A 213 -17.23 -24.02 17.26
N LEU A 214 -16.79 -23.94 18.52
CA LEU A 214 -16.88 -25.01 19.51
C LEU A 214 -18.31 -25.59 19.64
N PRO A 215 -19.40 -24.80 19.70
CA PRO A 215 -20.76 -25.37 19.78
C PRO A 215 -21.12 -26.23 18.56
N ALA A 216 -20.73 -25.81 17.35
CA ALA A 216 -21.00 -26.55 16.13
C ALA A 216 -20.19 -27.86 16.06
N ILE A 217 -18.92 -27.80 16.47
CA ILE A 217 -18.03 -28.97 16.53
C ILE A 217 -18.54 -29.99 17.55
N LEU A 218 -18.90 -29.55 18.77
CA LEU A 218 -19.44 -30.45 19.81
C LEU A 218 -20.75 -31.11 19.37
N LYS A 219 -21.65 -30.34 18.75
CA LYS A 219 -22.90 -30.85 18.18
C LYS A 219 -22.63 -31.91 17.10
N ALA A 220 -21.69 -31.66 16.20
CA ALA A 220 -21.31 -32.62 15.15
C ALA A 220 -20.69 -33.92 15.73
N ALA A 221 -19.94 -33.81 16.83
CA ALA A 221 -19.35 -34.93 17.53
C ALA A 221 -20.34 -35.74 18.40
N GLY A 222 -21.63 -35.35 18.45
CA GLY A 222 -22.63 -35.98 19.31
C GLY A 222 -22.39 -35.74 20.80
N VAL A 223 -21.53 -34.77 21.14
CA VAL A 223 -21.25 -34.35 22.51
C VAL A 223 -22.28 -33.28 22.86
N LYS A 224 -23.03 -33.46 23.95
CA LYS A 224 -23.87 -32.37 24.48
C LYS A 224 -22.95 -31.18 24.75
N ALA A 225 -23.21 -30.06 24.09
CA ALA A 225 -22.54 -28.81 24.44
C ALA A 225 -22.75 -28.59 25.94
N PRO A 226 -21.70 -28.26 26.72
CA PRO A 226 -21.89 -27.94 28.13
C PRO A 226 -22.88 -26.78 28.20
N GLU A 227 -24.03 -27.03 28.82
CA GLU A 227 -25.03 -26.01 29.12
C GLU A 227 -24.34 -25.01 30.08
N ASP A 228 -24.03 -23.82 29.58
CA ASP A 228 -23.77 -22.60 30.35
C ASP A 228 -22.57 -22.57 31.34
N GLU A 229 -21.37 -23.01 30.94
CA GLU A 229 -20.14 -22.79 31.75
C GLU A 229 -19.10 -21.78 31.19
N TYR A 230 -19.38 -21.12 30.06
CA TYR A 230 -18.50 -20.05 29.53
C TYR A 230 -19.17 -18.67 29.44
N ALA A 231 -20.21 -18.44 30.23
CA ALA A 231 -20.52 -17.08 30.66
C ALA A 231 -19.67 -16.80 31.90
N MET A 232 -18.87 -15.72 31.87
CA MET A 232 -18.09 -15.16 32.99
C MET A 232 -16.61 -15.57 33.04
N ALA A 233 -15.79 -14.92 32.23
CA ALA A 233 -14.57 -14.27 32.72
C ALA A 233 -14.48 -12.90 32.01
N GLY A 234 -14.92 -11.86 32.71
CA GLY A 234 -14.70 -10.46 32.32
C GLY A 234 -13.35 -9.96 32.78
#